data_AF-A0A2V0RBF0-F1
#
_entry.id   AF-A0A2V0RBF0-F1
#
_cell.length_a   1.000
_cell.length_b   1.000
_cell.length_c   1.000
_cell.angle_alpha   90.00
_cell.angle_beta   90.00
_cell.angle_gamma   90.00
#
_symmetry.space_group_name_H-M   'P 1'
#
loop_
_entity.id
_entity.type
_entity.pdbx_description
1 polymer ?
#
loop_
_entity_poly.entity_id
_entity_poly.type
_entity_poly.pdbx_seq_one_letter_code
_entity_poly.pdbx_strand_id
1 'polypeptide(L)'
;MKHETKNQSSKGLSSEERIPPMYDPMDLANGSYGKHIEKYLGRSPIDGPPGYVFQKVTYSAGSAAGKSAVAGMYKLCPDHMGYIYNNSDSVMTIPTSAVDISIVVVVPTGNVDAGNNVIGASASLDIVVGDYVTYNAEGGATMGGLVDGKTYYVNYRNGATFAVSETTAGPSYATIDITSTGNSSQTFTFNGTVTSTAHGLIAGETVVYSSNGTAIGGLVDGTTYFVHFATANLFTLALTLAGRPILLTSTGNATQTFTHDGEIRINQDGADLASGNDPTPAGISGEAKLVPGDMILGSILQLIDTRSTENRTGFVTAGLVSNDSATPDSYGPELATDPSTFITGSAISGGKTHSAARLSALSVASPNLSIYSPTIVSTAVNDLAPASIGAPINAINVSGISSGQSNQIRFNLTIYALVGARQKTISHYTQPDPSFRMSCLTRQYAEHPVSLIN
;
A
#
# COMPACT_ATOMS: atom_id res chain seq x y z
N MET A 1 -41.73 29.14 63.26
CA MET A 1 -40.81 28.87 62.14
C MET A 1 -40.02 27.60 62.48
N LYS A 2 -40.41 26.45 61.91
CA LYS A 2 -39.57 25.25 61.92
C LYS A 2 -38.87 25.19 60.56
N HIS A 3 -37.55 25.31 60.56
CA HIS A 3 -36.73 25.14 59.37
C HIS A 3 -36.57 23.64 59.10
N GLU A 4 -37.12 23.16 57.98
CA GLU A 4 -36.80 21.84 57.43
C GLU A 4 -35.58 21.95 56.52
N THR A 5 -34.52 21.25 56.91
CA THR A 5 -33.31 21.07 56.09
C THR A 5 -33.60 19.98 55.05
N LYS A 6 -33.77 20.37 53.78
CA LYS A 6 -33.85 19.41 52.68
C LYS A 6 -32.48 18.76 52.47
N ASN A 7 -32.41 17.48 52.80
CA ASN A 7 -31.30 16.59 52.49
C ASN A 7 -31.21 16.44 50.96
N GLN A 8 -30.18 17.00 50.32
CA GLN A 8 -29.92 16.77 48.90
C GLN A 8 -29.38 15.34 48.72
N SER A 9 -30.27 14.42 48.39
CA SER A 9 -29.93 13.11 47.83
C SER A 9 -29.10 13.31 46.57
N SER A 10 -27.89 12.75 46.55
CA SER A 10 -27.06 12.61 45.35
C SER A 10 -27.90 11.95 44.24
N LYS A 11 -28.24 12.70 43.19
CA LYS A 11 -28.77 12.12 41.95
C LYS A 11 -27.71 11.17 41.40
N GLY A 12 -27.92 9.87 41.56
CA GLY A 12 -27.21 8.87 40.78
C GLY A 12 -27.44 9.18 39.30
N LEU A 13 -26.37 9.15 38.51
CA LEU A 13 -26.46 9.25 37.05
C LEU A 13 -27.49 8.23 36.55
N SER A 14 -28.43 8.67 35.72
CA SER A 14 -29.41 7.77 35.11
C SER A 14 -28.69 6.71 34.26
N SER A 15 -29.26 5.51 34.19
CA SER A 15 -28.71 4.35 33.50
C SER A 15 -28.48 4.54 31.99
N GLU A 16 -28.95 5.64 31.38
CA GLU A 16 -28.75 5.97 29.96
C GLU A 16 -27.41 6.67 29.66
N GLU A 17 -26.67 7.16 30.65
CA GLU A 17 -25.44 7.94 30.42
C GLU A 17 -24.14 7.15 30.71
N ARG A 18 -24.23 5.91 31.17
CA ARG A 18 -23.06 5.08 31.45
C ARG A 18 -22.55 4.42 30.18
N ILE A 19 -21.37 4.83 29.72
CA ILE A 19 -20.67 4.20 28.59
C ILE A 19 -20.41 2.73 28.96
N PRO A 20 -20.87 1.75 28.15
CA PRO A 20 -20.55 0.35 28.37
C PRO A 20 -19.03 0.14 28.33
N PRO A 21 -18.47 -0.80 29.11
CA PRO A 21 -17.03 -1.07 29.07
C PRO A 21 -16.58 -1.75 27.77
N MET A 22 -17.51 -2.39 27.05
CA MET A 22 -17.24 -3.10 25.81
C MET A 22 -17.77 -2.33 24.60
N TYR A 23 -17.12 -2.49 23.45
CA TYR A 23 -17.72 -2.14 22.16
C TYR A 23 -18.91 -3.04 21.84
N ASP A 24 -19.87 -2.51 21.08
CA ASP A 24 -21.00 -3.30 20.56
C ASP A 24 -20.49 -4.23 19.44
N PRO A 25 -20.70 -5.56 19.53
CA PRO A 25 -20.30 -6.49 18.48
C PRO A 25 -20.89 -6.15 17.10
N MET A 26 -22.11 -5.63 17.03
CA MET A 26 -22.76 -5.24 15.77
C MET A 26 -22.06 -4.04 15.14
N ASP A 27 -21.71 -3.02 15.94
CA ASP A 27 -20.95 -1.87 15.45
C ASP A 27 -19.58 -2.33 14.91
N LEU A 28 -18.87 -3.19 15.68
CA LEU A 28 -17.56 -3.71 15.27
C LEU A 28 -17.65 -4.52 13.98
N ALA A 29 -18.61 -5.44 13.86
CA ALA A 29 -18.79 -6.26 12.65
C ALA A 29 -19.12 -5.40 11.42
N ASN A 30 -19.75 -4.24 11.63
CA ASN A 30 -20.05 -3.25 10.61
C ASN A 30 -18.91 -2.23 10.37
N GLY A 31 -17.72 -2.44 10.94
CA GLY A 31 -16.56 -1.57 10.70
C GLY A 31 -16.61 -0.26 11.50
N SER A 32 -17.20 -0.27 12.69
CA SER A 32 -17.31 0.91 13.56
C SER A 32 -16.96 0.59 15.02
N TYR A 33 -16.28 1.51 15.73
CA TYR A 33 -16.18 1.46 17.20
C TYR A 33 -17.43 2.01 17.90
N GLY A 34 -18.46 2.37 17.14
CA GLY A 34 -19.77 2.77 17.63
C GLY A 34 -19.90 4.24 18.03
N LYS A 35 -21.14 4.63 18.33
CA LYS A 35 -21.55 6.02 18.58
C LYS A 35 -20.76 6.76 19.65
N HIS A 36 -20.23 6.04 20.64
CA HIS A 36 -19.52 6.64 21.77
C HIS A 36 -18.12 7.15 21.39
N ILE A 37 -17.50 6.53 20.37
CA ILE A 37 -16.27 6.99 19.74
C ILE A 37 -16.59 7.96 18.61
N GLU A 38 -17.51 7.60 17.72
CA GLU A 38 -17.73 8.34 16.48
C GLU A 38 -18.35 9.73 16.65
N LYS A 39 -19.00 10.00 17.79
CA LYS A 39 -19.50 11.36 18.10
C LYS A 39 -18.40 12.45 18.14
N TYR A 40 -17.13 12.05 18.25
CA TYR A 40 -15.96 12.94 18.26
C TYR A 40 -15.33 13.14 16.88
N LEU A 41 -15.82 12.47 15.82
CA LEU A 41 -15.28 12.65 14.47
C LEU A 41 -15.39 14.10 14.01
N GLY A 42 -14.36 14.57 13.32
CA GLY A 42 -14.24 15.95 12.86
C GLY A 42 -13.88 16.97 13.94
N ARG A 43 -13.55 16.53 15.16
CA ARG A 43 -13.21 17.40 16.30
C ARG A 43 -11.75 17.25 16.74
N SER A 44 -11.20 18.31 17.31
CA SER A 44 -9.85 18.32 17.87
C SER A 44 -9.88 18.04 19.38
N PRO A 45 -9.13 17.06 19.90
CA PRO A 45 -9.05 16.81 21.33
C PRO A 45 -8.26 17.92 22.05
N ILE A 46 -8.72 18.35 23.23
CA ILE A 46 -8.09 19.43 24.01
C ILE A 46 -6.70 19.08 24.55
N ASP A 47 -6.44 17.81 24.80
CA ASP A 47 -5.18 17.27 25.29
C ASP A 47 -4.39 16.52 24.21
N GLY A 48 -4.78 16.64 22.94
CA GLY A 48 -4.02 16.11 21.81
C GLY A 48 -3.12 17.15 21.13
N PRO A 49 -2.39 16.74 20.08
CA PRO A 49 -1.48 17.60 19.36
C PRO A 49 -2.22 18.79 18.69
N PRO A 50 -1.68 20.01 18.77
CA PRO A 50 -2.29 21.19 18.13
C PRO A 50 -2.49 21.00 16.62
N GLY A 51 -3.68 21.36 16.12
CA GLY A 51 -4.01 21.31 14.69
C GLY A 51 -4.40 19.93 14.16
N TYR A 52 -4.46 18.91 15.02
CA TYR A 52 -4.93 17.58 14.64
C TYR A 52 -6.42 17.42 14.88
N VAL A 53 -7.08 16.68 14.00
CA VAL A 53 -8.52 16.38 14.06
C VAL A 53 -8.71 14.87 14.11
N PHE A 54 -9.59 14.39 14.99
CA PHE A 54 -9.96 12.99 15.03
C PHE A 54 -10.83 12.62 13.83
N GLN A 55 -10.39 11.64 13.06
CA GLN A 55 -11.01 11.24 11.79
C GLN A 55 -11.14 9.73 11.69
N LYS A 56 -12.07 9.33 10.82
CA LYS A 56 -12.27 7.96 10.37
C LYS A 56 -11.95 7.93 8.89
N VAL A 57 -10.97 7.13 8.50
CA VAL A 57 -10.54 6.94 7.12
C VAL A 57 -10.82 5.51 6.72
N THR A 58 -11.59 5.30 5.67
CA THR A 58 -11.95 3.95 5.20
C THR A 58 -11.40 3.74 3.80
N TYR A 59 -10.59 2.69 3.67
CA TYR A 59 -10.05 2.17 2.43
C TYR A 59 -10.81 0.89 2.04
N SER A 60 -10.84 0.57 0.76
CA SER A 60 -11.55 -0.59 0.23
C SER A 60 -10.82 -1.11 -1.00
N ALA A 61 -10.68 -2.43 -1.08
CA ALA A 61 -10.20 -3.10 -2.29
C ALA A 61 -10.93 -4.44 -2.50
N GLY A 62 -11.17 -4.78 -3.77
CA GLY A 62 -11.69 -6.06 -4.19
C GLY A 62 -10.59 -7.09 -4.41
N SER A 63 -10.91 -8.37 -4.22
CA SER A 63 -10.02 -9.46 -4.62
C SER A 63 -9.94 -9.58 -6.15
N ALA A 64 -8.79 -10.06 -6.64
CA ALA A 64 -8.63 -10.45 -8.04
C ALA A 64 -9.65 -11.55 -8.43
N ALA A 65 -10.04 -11.60 -9.70
CA ALA A 65 -10.91 -12.64 -10.24
C ALA A 65 -10.19 -14.01 -10.33
N GLY A 66 -10.98 -15.09 -10.36
CA GLY A 66 -10.47 -16.44 -10.60
C GLY A 66 -9.72 -17.10 -9.43
N LYS A 67 -9.85 -16.59 -8.20
CA LYS A 67 -9.15 -17.11 -7.02
C LYS A 67 -10.07 -18.03 -6.22
N SER A 68 -9.51 -19.05 -5.55
CA SER A 68 -10.29 -20.02 -4.76
C SER A 68 -10.16 -19.86 -3.24
N ALA A 69 -9.16 -19.09 -2.80
CA ALA A 69 -9.04 -18.56 -1.45
C ALA A 69 -8.39 -17.17 -1.48
N VAL A 70 -8.86 -16.31 -0.57
CA VAL A 70 -8.51 -14.89 -0.51
C VAL A 70 -8.31 -14.53 0.96
N ALA A 71 -7.24 -13.81 1.28
CA ALA A 71 -6.98 -13.30 2.62
C ALA A 71 -6.78 -11.79 2.61
N GLY A 72 -7.53 -11.05 3.44
CA GLY A 72 -7.26 -9.65 3.74
C GLY A 72 -6.43 -9.54 5.00
N MET A 73 -5.46 -8.62 5.00
CA MET A 73 -4.67 -8.29 6.17
C MET A 73 -4.48 -6.78 6.36
N TYR A 74 -4.23 -6.41 7.61
CA TYR A 74 -3.70 -5.09 7.95
C TYR A 74 -2.77 -5.19 9.14
N LYS A 75 -1.58 -4.61 9.01
CA LYS A 75 -0.57 -4.52 10.06
C LYS A 75 -0.52 -3.08 10.56
N LEU A 76 -0.55 -2.92 11.88
CA LEU A 76 -0.44 -1.60 12.49
C LEU A 76 1.04 -1.19 12.59
N CYS A 77 1.58 -0.63 11.52
CA CYS A 77 2.96 -0.16 11.43
C CYS A 77 3.07 1.18 10.67
N PRO A 78 4.24 1.86 10.73
CA PRO A 78 4.44 3.18 10.11
C PRO A 78 4.22 3.23 8.59
N ASP A 79 4.38 2.11 7.89
CA ASP A 79 4.03 1.99 6.47
C ASP A 79 2.53 2.15 6.23
N HIS A 80 1.72 1.90 7.26
CA HIS A 80 0.28 1.87 7.22
C HIS A 80 -0.23 1.09 6.02
N MET A 81 0.12 -0.18 5.83
CA MET A 81 -0.30 -0.95 4.65
C MET A 81 -1.27 -2.08 4.98
N GLY A 82 -2.36 -2.15 4.20
CA GLY A 82 -3.29 -3.27 4.15
C GLY A 82 -3.22 -3.98 2.80
N TYR A 83 -3.39 -5.30 2.82
CA TYR A 83 -3.12 -6.15 1.66
C TYR A 83 -4.20 -7.22 1.50
N ILE A 84 -4.44 -7.65 0.25
CA ILE A 84 -5.22 -8.82 -0.10
C ILE A 84 -4.29 -9.81 -0.79
N TYR A 85 -4.16 -11.01 -0.21
CA TYR A 85 -3.43 -12.13 -0.76
C TYR A 85 -4.37 -13.17 -1.35
N ASN A 86 -3.90 -13.84 -2.38
CA ASN A 86 -4.68 -14.80 -3.15
C ASN A 86 -3.91 -16.11 -3.30
N ASN A 87 -4.60 -17.24 -3.27
CA ASN A 87 -3.99 -18.57 -3.32
C ASN A 87 -3.53 -19.01 -4.71
N SER A 88 -3.34 -18.07 -5.62
CA SER A 88 -2.87 -18.34 -6.97
C SER A 88 -2.07 -17.15 -7.46
N ASP A 89 -0.78 -17.37 -7.63
CA ASP A 89 0.13 -16.74 -8.57
C ASP A 89 -0.58 -16.00 -9.71
N SER A 90 -0.41 -14.68 -9.75
CA SER A 90 -0.76 -13.88 -10.91
C SER A 90 0.32 -14.09 -11.97
N VAL A 91 -0.06 -14.73 -13.07
CA VAL A 91 0.84 -15.03 -14.19
C VAL A 91 0.60 -14.01 -15.30
N MET A 92 1.63 -13.23 -15.63
CA MET A 92 1.65 -12.32 -16.77
C MET A 92 2.42 -12.97 -17.92
N THR A 93 1.75 -13.22 -19.04
CA THR A 93 2.42 -13.61 -20.28
C THR A 93 2.94 -12.38 -21.01
N ILE A 94 4.24 -12.34 -21.29
CA ILE A 94 4.90 -11.21 -21.93
C ILE A 94 5.24 -11.56 -23.38
N PRO A 95 4.63 -10.93 -24.39
CA PRO A 95 5.05 -11.10 -25.77
C PRO A 95 6.40 -10.41 -26.04
N THR A 96 7.12 -10.81 -27.09
CA THR A 96 8.38 -10.13 -27.48
C THR A 96 8.21 -8.62 -27.70
N SER A 97 7.04 -8.18 -28.19
CA SER A 97 6.72 -6.77 -28.43
C SER A 97 6.52 -5.96 -27.16
N ALA A 98 6.44 -6.61 -26.00
CA ALA A 98 6.28 -5.97 -24.70
C ALA A 98 7.60 -5.86 -23.93
N VAL A 99 8.70 -6.36 -24.50
CA VAL A 99 10.03 -6.24 -23.92
C VAL A 99 10.79 -5.19 -24.73
N ASP A 100 11.04 -4.05 -24.11
CA ASP A 100 11.98 -3.08 -24.65
C ASP A 100 13.37 -3.43 -24.12
N ILE A 101 14.29 -3.71 -25.03
CA ILE A 101 15.70 -3.88 -24.70
C ILE A 101 16.34 -2.51 -24.45
N SER A 102 17.52 -2.54 -23.84
CA SER A 102 18.33 -1.36 -23.54
C SER A 102 18.33 -0.34 -24.69
N ILE A 103 17.78 0.84 -24.43
CA ILE A 103 17.63 1.88 -25.46
C ILE A 103 18.91 2.71 -25.43
N VAL A 104 19.73 2.55 -26.46
CA VAL A 104 20.92 3.38 -26.68
C VAL A 104 20.52 4.58 -27.53
N VAL A 105 20.73 5.76 -26.98
CA VAL A 105 20.39 7.02 -27.64
C VAL A 105 21.67 7.77 -27.92
N VAL A 106 21.91 8.09 -29.18
CA VAL A 106 23.01 8.97 -29.57
C VAL A 106 22.58 10.42 -29.30
N VAL A 107 23.47 11.20 -28.68
CA VAL A 107 23.23 12.61 -28.38
C VAL A 107 24.32 13.45 -29.06
N PRO A 108 24.09 13.90 -30.30
CA PRO A 108 24.99 14.83 -30.96
C PRO A 108 25.14 16.13 -30.16
N THR A 109 26.27 16.82 -30.31
CA THR A 109 26.52 18.08 -29.59
C THR A 109 25.46 19.16 -29.85
N GLY A 110 24.86 19.17 -31.05
CA GLY A 110 23.78 20.10 -31.40
C GLY A 110 22.45 19.86 -30.67
N ASN A 111 22.31 18.71 -30.01
CA ASN A 111 21.14 18.37 -29.20
C ASN A 111 21.36 18.66 -27.70
N VAL A 112 22.51 19.21 -27.32
CA VAL A 112 22.84 19.52 -25.93
C VAL A 112 22.68 21.01 -25.72
N ASP A 113 21.73 21.40 -24.87
CA ASP A 113 21.56 22.80 -24.46
C ASP A 113 22.15 23.00 -23.07
N ALA A 114 23.43 23.36 -23.06
CA ALA A 114 24.18 23.66 -21.85
C ALA A 114 23.66 24.90 -21.11
N GLY A 115 22.97 25.83 -21.78
CA GLY A 115 22.42 27.03 -21.13
C GLY A 115 21.20 26.72 -20.27
N ASN A 116 20.46 25.67 -20.62
CA ASN A 116 19.27 25.22 -19.91
C ASN A 116 19.45 23.87 -19.18
N ASN A 117 20.65 23.28 -19.23
CA ASN A 117 20.97 21.96 -18.65
C ASN A 117 20.04 20.83 -19.14
N VAL A 118 19.73 20.82 -20.44
CA VAL A 118 18.88 19.78 -21.05
C VAL A 118 19.54 19.09 -22.23
N ILE A 119 19.16 17.84 -22.43
CA ILE A 119 19.73 16.91 -23.41
C ILE A 119 18.59 16.42 -24.32
N GLY A 120 18.78 16.59 -25.63
CA GLY A 120 17.85 16.11 -26.65
C GLY A 120 18.25 14.74 -27.19
N ALA A 121 17.40 13.75 -26.99
CA ALA A 121 17.53 12.44 -27.63
C ALA A 121 17.38 12.56 -29.16
N SER A 122 18.13 11.76 -29.93
CA SER A 122 17.98 11.67 -31.39
C SER A 122 16.69 10.97 -31.84
N ALA A 123 15.90 10.43 -30.90
CA ALA A 123 14.63 9.75 -31.14
C ALA A 123 13.67 10.02 -29.97
N SER A 124 12.36 9.84 -30.20
CA SER A 124 11.39 9.83 -29.11
C SER A 124 11.68 8.64 -28.20
N LEU A 125 11.70 8.87 -26.90
CA LEU A 125 11.94 7.86 -25.88
C LEU A 125 10.65 7.65 -25.11
N ASP A 126 10.43 6.48 -24.51
CA ASP A 126 9.34 6.22 -23.55
C ASP A 126 9.84 6.10 -22.10
N ILE A 127 10.91 6.84 -21.77
CA ILE A 127 11.45 7.03 -20.41
C ILE A 127 10.54 7.86 -19.49
N VAL A 128 10.69 7.81 -18.16
CA VAL A 128 9.98 8.65 -17.19
C VAL A 128 10.96 9.32 -16.21
N VAL A 129 10.50 10.34 -15.47
CA VAL A 129 11.29 10.94 -14.40
C VAL A 129 11.55 9.89 -13.32
N GLY A 130 12.80 9.77 -12.90
CA GLY A 130 13.31 8.72 -12.01
C GLY A 130 14.11 7.63 -12.73
N ASP A 131 14.03 7.55 -14.06
CA ASP A 131 14.73 6.52 -14.83
C ASP A 131 16.25 6.63 -14.72
N TYR A 132 16.93 5.49 -14.77
CA TYR A 132 18.38 5.45 -14.80
C TYR A 132 18.88 5.59 -16.21
N VAL A 133 19.97 6.30 -16.36
CA VAL A 133 20.66 6.43 -17.63
C VAL A 133 22.16 6.39 -17.43
N THR A 134 22.85 5.59 -18.23
CA THR A 134 24.31 5.57 -18.23
C THR A 134 24.83 6.45 -19.36
N TYR A 135 25.65 7.44 -19.02
CA TYR A 135 26.32 8.28 -20.00
C TYR A 135 27.61 7.60 -20.48
N ASN A 136 27.79 7.49 -21.79
CA ASN A 136 29.04 7.05 -22.38
C ASN A 136 29.54 8.10 -23.38
N ALA A 137 30.79 8.52 -23.23
CA ALA A 137 31.45 9.44 -24.16
C ALA A 137 31.92 8.74 -25.44
N GLU A 138 31.83 7.40 -25.51
CA GLU A 138 32.23 6.58 -26.67
C GLU A 138 33.69 6.86 -27.12
N GLY A 139 34.58 7.09 -26.16
CA GLY A 139 35.98 7.42 -26.41
C GLY A 139 36.25 8.85 -26.88
N GLY A 140 35.23 9.70 -26.98
CA GLY A 140 35.35 11.13 -27.28
C GLY A 140 35.44 12.03 -26.04
N ALA A 141 35.38 13.35 -26.26
CA ALA A 141 35.32 14.32 -25.17
C ALA A 141 34.00 14.17 -24.39
N THR A 142 34.08 14.18 -23.05
CA THR A 142 32.92 14.07 -22.16
C THR A 142 32.08 15.34 -22.18
N MET A 143 30.75 15.19 -22.09
CA MET A 143 29.81 16.25 -21.79
C MET A 143 30.13 16.79 -20.40
N GLY A 144 30.35 18.10 -20.30
CA GLY A 144 30.80 18.73 -19.06
C GLY A 144 29.76 18.54 -17.96
N GLY A 145 30.20 18.20 -16.76
CA GLY A 145 29.33 17.82 -15.64
C GLY A 145 28.99 16.32 -15.60
N LEU A 146 29.26 15.57 -16.67
CA LEU A 146 29.10 14.12 -16.71
C LEU A 146 30.44 13.37 -16.72
N VAL A 147 30.39 12.11 -16.31
CA VAL A 147 31.51 11.18 -16.21
C VAL A 147 31.20 9.96 -17.08
N ASP A 148 32.13 9.60 -17.95
CA ASP A 148 32.02 8.43 -18.83
C ASP A 148 31.78 7.14 -18.04
N GLY A 149 30.81 6.35 -18.47
CA GLY A 149 30.37 5.11 -17.84
C GLY A 149 29.60 5.30 -16.52
N LYS A 150 29.36 6.54 -16.06
CA LYS A 150 28.61 6.80 -14.83
C LYS A 150 27.10 6.75 -15.09
N THR A 151 26.37 6.19 -14.12
CA THR A 151 24.90 6.17 -14.11
C THR A 151 24.34 7.42 -13.42
N TYR A 152 23.28 7.96 -13.98
CA TYR A 152 22.54 9.14 -13.56
C TYR A 152 21.03 8.87 -13.52
N TYR A 153 20.26 9.83 -13.02
CA TYR A 153 18.80 9.78 -12.90
C TYR A 153 18.13 10.83 -13.77
N VAL A 154 17.14 10.45 -14.56
CA VAL A 154 16.30 11.37 -15.32
C VAL A 154 15.49 12.21 -14.34
N ASN A 155 15.73 13.51 -14.28
CA ASN A 155 14.99 14.41 -13.38
C ASN A 155 13.98 15.33 -14.07
N TYR A 156 14.04 15.37 -15.40
CA TYR A 156 13.10 16.11 -16.24
C TYR A 156 12.90 15.35 -17.55
N ARG A 157 11.68 15.44 -18.10
CA ARG A 157 11.34 14.93 -19.43
C ARG A 157 10.26 15.78 -20.09
N ASN A 158 10.44 16.08 -21.37
CA ASN A 158 9.43 16.63 -22.25
C ASN A 158 9.70 16.18 -23.71
N GLY A 159 8.86 15.27 -24.21
CA GLY A 159 9.09 14.65 -25.52
C GLY A 159 10.43 13.93 -25.58
N ALA A 160 11.28 14.31 -26.54
CA ALA A 160 12.64 13.77 -26.70
C ALA A 160 13.70 14.46 -25.80
N THR A 161 13.32 15.51 -25.07
CA THR A 161 14.24 16.26 -24.22
C THR A 161 14.19 15.75 -22.78
N PHE A 162 15.34 15.56 -22.16
CA PHE A 162 15.47 15.14 -20.77
C PHE A 162 16.62 15.86 -20.06
N ALA A 163 16.66 15.77 -18.74
CA ALA A 163 17.80 16.20 -17.94
C ALA A 163 18.16 15.12 -16.92
N VAL A 164 19.38 15.21 -16.38
CA VAL A 164 19.94 14.19 -15.49
C VAL A 164 20.40 14.76 -14.15
N SER A 165 20.40 13.91 -13.13
CA SER A 165 20.82 14.19 -11.74
C SER A 165 21.75 13.08 -11.22
N GLU A 166 22.56 13.38 -10.21
CA GLU A 166 23.38 12.38 -9.51
C GLU A 166 22.66 11.68 -8.35
N THR A 167 21.54 12.23 -7.86
CA THR A 167 20.88 11.76 -6.63
C THR A 167 19.59 10.98 -6.88
N THR A 168 19.42 9.85 -6.19
CA THR A 168 18.14 9.13 -6.05
C THR A 168 17.17 9.90 -5.16
N ALA A 169 16.04 10.34 -5.71
CA ALA A 169 14.78 10.70 -5.05
C ALA A 169 14.79 11.78 -3.94
N GLY A 170 14.00 12.84 -4.18
CA GLY A 170 13.52 13.84 -3.24
C GLY A 170 12.68 14.89 -3.98
N PRO A 171 11.93 15.81 -3.30
CA PRO A 171 11.10 16.82 -3.97
C PRO A 171 11.90 17.84 -4.82
N SER A 172 13.21 17.67 -4.95
CA SER A 172 14.07 18.43 -5.87
C SER A 172 15.26 17.57 -6.27
N TYR A 173 15.16 16.91 -7.42
CA TYR A 173 16.30 16.29 -8.09
C TYR A 173 17.19 17.40 -8.66
N ALA A 174 18.34 17.67 -8.05
CA ALA A 174 19.24 18.71 -8.53
C ALA A 174 19.76 18.34 -9.93
N THR A 175 19.41 19.14 -10.95
CA THR A 175 19.91 18.95 -12.32
C THR A 175 21.41 19.12 -12.36
N ILE A 176 22.11 18.27 -13.11
CA ILE A 176 23.53 18.44 -13.38
C ILE A 176 23.75 19.69 -14.24
N ASP A 177 24.68 20.53 -13.81
CA ASP A 177 25.15 21.66 -14.63
C ASP A 177 26.00 21.14 -15.79
N ILE A 178 25.49 21.33 -17.01
CA ILE A 178 26.18 20.94 -18.23
C ILE A 178 27.15 22.06 -18.60
N THR A 179 28.44 21.82 -18.47
CA THR A 179 29.48 22.85 -18.69
C THR A 179 30.14 22.79 -20.07
N SER A 180 29.90 21.72 -20.83
CA SER A 180 30.31 21.58 -22.23
C SER A 180 29.45 20.53 -22.94
N THR A 181 29.33 20.60 -24.27
CA THR A 181 28.42 19.71 -25.04
C THR A 181 29.00 18.33 -25.35
N GLY A 182 30.25 18.07 -25.00
CA GLY A 182 30.91 16.78 -25.24
C GLY A 182 31.26 16.54 -26.71
N ASN A 183 30.94 15.35 -27.22
CA ASN A 183 31.22 14.93 -28.60
C ASN A 183 29.97 14.43 -29.33
N SER A 184 30.02 14.35 -30.67
CA SER A 184 28.83 14.06 -31.49
C SER A 184 28.37 12.61 -31.50
N SER A 185 29.13 11.69 -30.90
CA SER A 185 28.85 10.25 -30.89
C SER A 185 28.52 9.71 -29.50
N GLN A 186 28.55 10.55 -28.48
CA GLN A 186 28.22 10.16 -27.11
C GLN A 186 26.82 9.58 -27.01
N THR A 187 26.64 8.65 -26.07
CA THR A 187 25.39 7.94 -25.88
C THR A 187 24.86 8.03 -24.47
N PHE A 188 23.54 7.87 -24.37
CA PHE A 188 22.84 7.59 -23.14
C PHE A 188 22.16 6.24 -23.30
N THR A 189 22.52 5.29 -22.44
CA THR A 189 21.90 3.96 -22.41
C THR A 189 20.87 3.93 -21.29
N PHE A 190 19.61 3.75 -21.67
CA PHE A 190 18.50 3.51 -20.76
C PHE A 190 18.29 2.02 -20.59
N ASN A 191 17.87 1.60 -19.40
CA ASN A 191 17.63 0.19 -19.13
C ASN A 191 16.37 -0.31 -19.84
N GLY A 192 16.36 -1.60 -20.17
CA GLY A 192 15.18 -2.24 -20.75
C GLY A 192 14.00 -2.30 -19.77
N THR A 193 12.79 -2.23 -20.32
CA THR A 193 11.53 -2.28 -19.56
C THR A 193 10.68 -3.46 -20.04
N VAL A 194 9.77 -3.90 -19.17
CA VAL A 194 8.73 -4.87 -19.52
C VAL A 194 7.39 -4.18 -19.40
N THR A 195 6.59 -4.25 -20.46
CA THR A 195 5.23 -3.71 -20.51
C THR A 195 4.22 -4.83 -20.26
N SER A 196 3.26 -4.59 -19.38
CA SER A 196 2.11 -5.47 -19.15
C SER A 196 0.97 -4.62 -18.61
N THR A 197 -0.14 -4.54 -19.35
CA THR A 197 -1.25 -3.65 -19.00
C THR A 197 -1.86 -4.05 -17.66
N ALA A 198 -2.01 -3.08 -16.76
CA ALA A 198 -2.62 -3.26 -15.44
C ALA A 198 -2.01 -4.44 -14.65
N HIS A 199 -0.68 -4.56 -14.68
CA HIS A 199 0.04 -5.68 -14.06
C HIS A 199 -0.07 -5.74 -12.52
N GLY A 200 -0.45 -4.64 -11.87
CA GLY A 200 -0.62 -4.57 -10.41
C GLY A 200 0.67 -4.56 -9.60
N LEU A 201 1.81 -4.90 -10.20
CA LEU A 201 3.13 -4.82 -9.56
C LEU A 201 3.46 -3.43 -8.98
N ILE A 202 4.19 -3.42 -7.88
CA ILE A 202 4.82 -2.22 -7.30
C ILE A 202 6.31 -2.42 -7.02
N ALA A 203 7.05 -1.33 -6.83
CA ALA A 203 8.46 -1.39 -6.46
C ALA A 203 8.67 -2.15 -5.13
N GLY A 204 9.65 -3.05 -5.11
CA GLY A 204 10.02 -3.91 -3.99
C GLY A 204 9.43 -5.32 -4.04
N GLU A 205 8.36 -5.56 -4.81
CA GLU A 205 7.76 -6.89 -4.93
C GLU A 205 8.67 -7.88 -5.66
N THR A 206 8.40 -9.17 -5.48
CA THR A 206 9.11 -10.22 -6.21
C THR A 206 8.27 -10.80 -7.34
N VAL A 207 8.91 -11.07 -8.48
CA VAL A 207 8.37 -11.84 -9.59
C VAL A 207 9.27 -13.04 -9.87
N VAL A 208 8.70 -14.19 -10.21
CA VAL A 208 9.43 -15.36 -10.73
C VAL A 208 9.33 -15.33 -12.25
N TYR A 209 10.48 -15.31 -12.91
CA TYR A 209 10.54 -15.37 -14.38
C TYR A 209 10.51 -16.81 -14.87
N SER A 210 9.66 -17.12 -15.85
CA SER A 210 9.73 -18.35 -16.64
C SER A 210 9.92 -18.01 -18.11
N SER A 211 10.96 -18.55 -18.74
CA SER A 211 11.22 -18.29 -20.15
C SER A 211 10.22 -18.99 -21.06
N ASN A 212 9.73 -20.18 -20.69
CA ASN A 212 8.91 -21.05 -21.54
C ASN A 212 9.49 -21.25 -22.97
N GLY A 213 10.82 -21.13 -23.13
CA GLY A 213 11.49 -21.09 -24.42
C GLY A 213 12.76 -20.23 -24.40
N THR A 214 13.00 -19.47 -25.47
CA THR A 214 14.12 -18.52 -25.56
C THR A 214 13.97 -17.42 -24.50
N ALA A 215 14.90 -17.34 -23.56
CA ALA A 215 14.85 -16.36 -22.47
C ALA A 215 15.06 -14.91 -22.96
N ILE A 216 14.44 -13.97 -22.24
CA ILE A 216 14.77 -12.55 -22.29
C ILE A 216 16.23 -12.41 -21.85
N GLY A 217 17.05 -11.76 -22.68
CA GLY A 217 18.46 -11.57 -22.40
C GLY A 217 18.65 -10.73 -21.14
N GLY A 218 19.53 -11.16 -20.24
CA GLY A 218 19.71 -10.56 -18.91
C GLY A 218 18.89 -11.23 -17.81
N LEU A 219 17.93 -12.10 -18.15
CA LEU A 219 17.16 -12.92 -17.21
C LEU A 219 17.49 -14.41 -17.37
N VAL A 220 17.36 -15.12 -16.26
CA VAL A 220 17.54 -16.57 -16.10
C VAL A 220 16.21 -17.20 -15.71
N ASP A 221 15.85 -18.27 -16.41
CA ASP A 221 14.62 -19.05 -16.19
C ASP A 221 14.52 -19.58 -14.74
N GLY A 222 13.31 -19.55 -14.17
CA GLY A 222 13.01 -19.97 -12.80
C GLY A 222 13.56 -19.04 -11.70
N THR A 223 14.20 -17.92 -12.05
CA THR A 223 14.81 -17.01 -11.08
C THR A 223 13.81 -15.98 -10.56
N THR A 224 13.85 -15.72 -9.25
CA THR A 224 13.11 -14.64 -8.60
C THR A 224 13.85 -13.31 -8.77
N TYR A 225 13.15 -12.29 -9.21
CA TYR A 225 13.63 -10.92 -9.37
C TYR A 225 12.81 -9.97 -8.51
N PHE A 226 13.41 -8.87 -8.11
CA PHE A 226 12.72 -7.76 -7.46
C PHE A 226 12.23 -6.76 -8.50
N VAL A 227 10.99 -6.33 -8.40
CA VAL A 227 10.44 -5.19 -9.14
C VAL A 227 11.15 -3.95 -8.63
N HIS A 228 12.00 -3.36 -9.47
CA HIS A 228 12.79 -2.20 -9.10
C HIS A 228 11.96 -0.91 -9.17
N PHE A 229 11.15 -0.82 -10.23
CA PHE A 229 10.23 0.29 -10.49
C PHE A 229 9.03 -0.24 -11.26
N ALA A 230 7.86 0.35 -11.03
CA ALA A 230 6.61 -0.04 -11.67
C ALA A 230 5.67 1.17 -11.84
N THR A 231 4.93 1.18 -12.95
CA THR A 231 3.76 2.05 -13.16
C THR A 231 2.50 1.20 -13.21
N ALA A 232 1.39 1.68 -13.79
CA ALA A 232 0.23 0.83 -14.05
C ALA A 232 0.49 -0.22 -15.15
N ASN A 233 1.40 0.05 -16.10
CA ASN A 233 1.52 -0.73 -17.34
C ASN A 233 2.96 -1.16 -17.70
N LEU A 234 3.97 -0.76 -16.93
CA LEU A 234 5.36 -1.14 -17.18
C LEU A 234 6.13 -1.30 -15.88
N PHE A 235 7.15 -2.16 -15.90
CA PHE A 235 8.04 -2.39 -14.78
C PHE A 235 9.48 -2.70 -15.21
N THR A 236 10.41 -2.60 -14.26
CA THR A 236 11.83 -2.99 -14.39
C THR A 236 12.22 -3.92 -13.25
N LEU A 237 13.31 -4.67 -13.43
CA LEU A 237 13.70 -5.75 -12.53
C LEU A 237 15.10 -5.53 -11.94
N ALA A 238 15.36 -6.06 -10.75
CA ALA A 238 16.66 -6.09 -10.09
C ALA A 238 16.93 -7.49 -9.50
N LEU A 239 18.21 -7.84 -9.30
CA LEU A 239 18.61 -9.12 -8.66
C LEU A 239 18.45 -9.09 -7.13
N THR A 240 18.42 -7.91 -6.52
CA THR A 240 18.29 -7.72 -5.07
C THR A 240 17.33 -6.57 -4.79
N LEU A 241 16.69 -6.58 -3.62
CA LEU A 241 15.84 -5.48 -3.15
C LEU A 241 16.63 -4.15 -3.16
N ALA A 242 16.05 -3.10 -3.75
CA ALA A 242 16.70 -1.80 -3.98
C ALA A 242 18.08 -1.88 -4.70
N GLY A 243 18.34 -2.99 -5.39
CA GLY A 243 19.56 -3.22 -6.16
C GLY A 243 19.58 -2.43 -7.46
N ARG A 244 20.63 -2.66 -8.26
CA ARG A 244 20.69 -2.07 -9.60
C ARG A 244 19.68 -2.77 -10.52
N PRO A 245 18.93 -2.02 -11.33
CA PRO A 245 18.07 -2.60 -12.34
C PRO A 245 18.87 -3.40 -13.38
N ILE A 246 18.27 -4.47 -13.88
CA ILE A 246 18.85 -5.43 -14.82
C ILE A 246 18.79 -4.85 -16.23
N LEU A 247 19.90 -5.02 -16.95
CA LEU A 247 20.00 -4.68 -18.36
C LEU A 247 19.37 -5.80 -19.21
N LEU A 248 18.29 -5.51 -19.94
CA LEU A 248 17.70 -6.45 -20.88
C LEU A 248 18.41 -6.39 -22.23
N THR A 249 18.83 -7.54 -22.76
CA THR A 249 19.69 -7.64 -23.96
C THR A 249 19.06 -8.41 -25.14
N SER A 250 17.91 -9.06 -24.92
CA SER A 250 17.08 -9.63 -25.99
C SER A 250 15.62 -9.73 -25.53
N THR A 251 14.67 -9.85 -26.46
CA THR A 251 13.23 -9.85 -26.15
C THR A 251 12.64 -11.23 -25.81
N GLY A 252 13.45 -12.29 -25.84
CA GLY A 252 13.01 -13.66 -25.55
C GLY A 252 12.08 -14.24 -26.62
N ASN A 253 10.91 -14.74 -26.21
CA ASN A 253 9.90 -15.35 -27.08
C ASN A 253 8.50 -14.70 -26.88
N ALA A 254 7.41 -15.33 -27.29
CA ALA A 254 6.05 -14.77 -27.15
C ALA A 254 5.22 -15.43 -26.03
N THR A 255 5.83 -16.32 -25.27
CA THR A 255 5.17 -17.18 -24.27
C THR A 255 5.86 -17.16 -22.90
N GLN A 256 6.92 -16.38 -22.72
CA GLN A 256 7.52 -16.19 -21.39
C GLN A 256 6.51 -15.56 -20.42
N THR A 257 6.71 -15.84 -19.13
CA THR A 257 5.82 -15.36 -18.08
C THR A 257 6.59 -14.75 -16.92
N PHE A 258 5.98 -13.77 -16.27
CA PHE A 258 6.32 -13.39 -14.90
C PHE A 258 5.19 -13.79 -13.98
N THR A 259 5.53 -14.48 -12.91
CA THR A 259 4.59 -14.91 -11.90
C THR A 259 4.84 -14.11 -10.63
N HIS A 260 3.82 -13.52 -10.03
CA HIS A 260 3.94 -12.86 -8.72
C HIS A 260 2.79 -13.27 -7.82
N ASP A 261 3.02 -13.18 -6.51
CA ASP A 261 1.94 -13.24 -5.55
C ASP A 261 1.01 -12.06 -5.86
N GLY A 262 -0.24 -12.37 -6.24
CA GLY A 262 -1.24 -11.39 -6.68
C GLY A 262 -1.75 -10.53 -5.52
N GLU A 263 -0.83 -9.87 -4.81
CA GLU A 263 -1.06 -8.93 -3.74
C GLU A 263 -1.83 -7.72 -4.27
N ILE A 264 -2.91 -7.36 -3.59
CA ILE A 264 -3.65 -6.12 -3.87
C ILE A 264 -3.58 -5.24 -2.63
N ARG A 265 -3.04 -4.04 -2.78
CA ARG A 265 -3.00 -3.05 -1.69
C ARG A 265 -4.37 -2.45 -1.45
N ILE A 266 -4.85 -2.50 -0.21
CA ILE A 266 -6.15 -1.98 0.18
C ILE A 266 -6.13 -0.44 0.22
N ASN A 267 -5.00 0.15 0.61
CA ASN A 267 -4.88 1.56 0.94
C ASN A 267 -3.75 2.29 0.19
N GLN A 268 -3.50 1.90 -1.06
CA GLN A 268 -2.62 2.65 -1.96
C GLN A 268 -3.26 3.97 -2.41
N ASP A 269 -2.41 4.93 -2.80
CA ASP A 269 -2.69 6.27 -3.32
C ASP A 269 -3.49 6.34 -4.64
N GLY A 270 -4.66 5.69 -4.68
CA GLY A 270 -5.62 5.81 -5.76
C GLY A 270 -5.33 4.92 -6.97
N ALA A 271 -5.64 3.63 -6.84
CA ALA A 271 -6.33 2.84 -7.87
C ALA A 271 -6.68 1.48 -7.25
N ASP A 272 -7.98 1.21 -7.10
CA ASP A 272 -8.44 -0.17 -6.94
C ASP A 272 -8.05 -0.89 -8.24
N LEU A 273 -7.18 -1.91 -8.15
CA LEU A 273 -6.75 -2.73 -9.29
C LEU A 273 -7.84 -3.74 -9.71
N ALA A 274 -9.01 -3.73 -9.07
CA ALA A 274 -10.15 -4.53 -9.50
C ALA A 274 -10.75 -3.98 -10.81
N SER A 275 -10.78 -4.83 -11.84
CA SER A 275 -11.38 -4.59 -13.16
C SER A 275 -12.76 -3.90 -13.11
N GLY A 276 -13.09 -3.14 -14.18
CA GLY A 276 -14.16 -2.15 -14.29
C GLY A 276 -15.65 -2.57 -14.16
N ASN A 277 -15.98 -3.56 -13.34
CA ASN A 277 -17.37 -3.89 -12.97
C ASN A 277 -17.67 -3.64 -11.47
N ASP A 278 -16.92 -2.76 -10.81
CA ASP A 278 -17.18 -2.37 -9.43
C ASP A 278 -18.33 -1.32 -9.33
N PRO A 279 -19.45 -1.61 -8.63
CA PRO A 279 -20.58 -0.69 -8.50
C PRO A 279 -20.37 0.48 -7.51
N THR A 280 -19.14 0.97 -7.32
CA THR A 280 -18.67 2.18 -6.59
C THR A 280 -18.40 2.08 -5.07
N PRO A 281 -17.44 2.87 -4.49
CA PRO A 281 -16.53 3.83 -5.14
C PRO A 281 -15.02 3.62 -4.87
N ALA A 282 -14.25 3.92 -5.93
CA ALA A 282 -12.94 4.56 -6.00
C ALA A 282 -12.10 4.66 -4.71
N GLY A 283 -10.88 4.14 -4.78
CA GLY A 283 -9.84 4.39 -3.77
C GLY A 283 -9.73 5.87 -3.39
N ILE A 284 -9.55 6.14 -2.10
CA ILE A 284 -9.40 7.51 -1.60
C ILE A 284 -8.04 8.08 -2.03
N SER A 285 -8.00 9.35 -2.44
CA SER A 285 -6.78 10.02 -2.90
C SER A 285 -6.66 11.41 -2.28
N GLY A 286 -5.47 12.02 -2.40
CA GLY A 286 -5.25 13.41 -1.99
C GLY A 286 -5.35 13.64 -0.47
N GLU A 287 -6.18 14.59 -0.05
CA GLU A 287 -6.31 14.99 1.36
C GLU A 287 -7.17 14.01 2.20
N ALA A 288 -7.86 13.05 1.56
CA ALA A 288 -8.73 12.09 2.24
C ALA A 288 -7.99 10.86 2.80
N LYS A 289 -6.76 10.60 2.34
CA LYS A 289 -5.90 9.53 2.85
C LYS A 289 -5.06 10.00 4.05
N LEU A 290 -4.62 9.04 4.84
CA LEU A 290 -3.54 9.29 5.79
C LEU A 290 -2.24 9.63 5.03
N VAL A 291 -1.50 10.58 5.57
CA VAL A 291 -0.18 10.97 5.04
C VAL A 291 0.85 10.95 6.17
N PRO A 292 2.15 11.01 5.84
CA PRO A 292 3.21 11.06 6.84
C PRO A 292 2.96 12.12 7.91
N GLY A 293 3.11 11.72 9.17
CA GLY A 293 2.81 12.54 10.35
C GLY A 293 1.42 12.31 10.95
N ASP A 294 0.48 11.69 10.24
CA ASP A 294 -0.80 11.30 10.84
C ASP A 294 -0.61 10.18 11.87
N MET A 295 -1.45 10.17 12.91
CA MET A 295 -1.32 9.26 14.04
C MET A 295 -2.47 8.25 14.06
N ILE A 296 -2.15 6.98 13.80
CA ILE A 296 -3.10 5.89 13.82
C ILE A 296 -3.37 5.48 15.27
N LEU A 297 -4.64 5.50 15.66
CA LEU A 297 -5.09 5.11 16.98
C LEU A 297 -5.61 3.67 16.99
N GLY A 298 -6.27 3.22 15.93
CA GLY A 298 -6.72 1.84 15.81
C GLY A 298 -7.37 1.56 14.47
N SER A 299 -7.59 0.28 14.19
CA SER A 299 -8.06 -0.19 12.90
C SER A 299 -9.17 -1.22 13.05
N ILE A 300 -9.98 -1.36 12.00
CA ILE A 300 -10.95 -2.44 11.81
C ILE A 300 -10.80 -2.91 10.37
N LEU A 301 -10.40 -4.16 10.20
CA LEU A 301 -10.45 -4.85 8.91
C LEU A 301 -11.77 -5.61 8.83
N GLN A 302 -12.57 -5.36 7.80
CA GLN A 302 -13.90 -5.93 7.63
C GLN A 302 -13.99 -6.70 6.31
N LEU A 303 -14.62 -7.88 6.35
CA LEU A 303 -14.96 -8.64 5.16
C LEU A 303 -16.30 -8.18 4.60
N ILE A 304 -16.32 -7.90 3.31
CA ILE A 304 -17.51 -7.67 2.50
C ILE A 304 -17.59 -8.81 1.47
N ASP A 305 -18.39 -9.83 1.78
CA ASP A 305 -18.69 -10.92 0.84
C ASP A 305 -20.05 -10.65 0.19
N THR A 306 -20.06 -10.33 -1.11
CA THR A 306 -21.30 -10.04 -1.86
C THR A 306 -21.80 -11.23 -2.67
N ARG A 307 -21.16 -12.40 -2.56
CA ARG A 307 -21.68 -13.63 -3.15
C ARG A 307 -23.07 -13.90 -2.58
N SER A 308 -23.95 -14.49 -3.39
CA SER A 308 -25.25 -14.96 -2.87
C SER A 308 -25.04 -16.05 -1.82
N THR A 309 -26.00 -16.20 -0.89
CA THR A 309 -25.92 -17.17 0.20
C THR A 309 -25.63 -18.60 -0.28
N GLU A 310 -26.18 -18.99 -1.44
CA GLU A 310 -25.97 -20.30 -2.07
C GLU A 310 -24.53 -20.48 -2.58
N ASN A 311 -23.84 -19.38 -2.90
CA ASN A 311 -22.47 -19.36 -3.43
C ASN A 311 -21.40 -19.14 -2.35
N ARG A 312 -21.80 -18.77 -1.12
CA ARG A 312 -20.90 -18.66 0.03
C ARG A 312 -20.60 -20.03 0.63
N THR A 313 -19.85 -20.84 -0.10
CA THR A 313 -19.36 -22.14 0.42
C THR A 313 -18.09 -21.96 1.24
N GLY A 314 -17.69 -23.00 1.98
CA GLY A 314 -16.46 -22.99 2.78
C GLY A 314 -16.56 -22.22 4.10
N PHE A 315 -15.42 -21.70 4.54
CA PHE A 315 -15.23 -21.06 5.84
C PHE A 315 -14.60 -19.68 5.72
N VAL A 316 -14.98 -18.81 6.64
CA VAL A 316 -14.27 -17.56 6.94
C VAL A 316 -13.53 -17.75 8.26
N THR A 317 -12.23 -17.49 8.26
CA THR A 317 -11.40 -17.52 9.48
C THR A 317 -10.79 -16.16 9.73
N ALA A 318 -10.85 -15.68 10.97
CA ALA A 318 -10.39 -14.35 11.30
C ALA A 318 -9.71 -14.30 12.67
N GLY A 319 -8.74 -13.40 12.84
CA GLY A 319 -8.00 -13.27 14.09
C GLY A 319 -7.01 -12.10 14.09
N LEU A 320 -6.63 -11.69 15.30
CA LEU A 320 -5.46 -10.82 15.53
C LEU A 320 -4.24 -11.72 15.72
N VAL A 321 -3.40 -11.82 14.71
CA VAL A 321 -2.34 -12.82 14.59
C VAL A 321 -1.00 -12.23 15.03
N SER A 322 -0.23 -13.01 15.80
CA SER A 322 1.16 -12.67 16.14
C SER A 322 2.04 -12.74 14.91
N ASN A 323 3.00 -11.84 14.85
CA ASN A 323 3.93 -11.79 13.75
C ASN A 323 5.36 -12.17 14.16
N ASP A 324 6.06 -12.91 13.32
CA ASP A 324 7.47 -13.23 13.57
C ASP A 324 8.35 -12.01 13.26
N SER A 325 9.15 -11.60 14.25
CA SER A 325 9.97 -10.39 14.25
C SER A 325 11.24 -10.51 13.40
N ALA A 326 11.52 -11.68 12.83
CA ALA A 326 12.82 -11.99 12.22
C ALA A 326 12.99 -11.53 10.75
N THR A 327 11.91 -11.37 9.98
CA THR A 327 11.97 -10.97 8.56
C THR A 327 10.95 -9.88 8.22
N PRO A 328 11.33 -8.78 7.56
CA PRO A 328 10.38 -7.78 7.09
C PRO A 328 9.39 -8.37 6.07
N ASP A 329 8.10 -8.22 6.34
CA ASP A 329 6.97 -8.28 5.38
C ASP A 329 6.90 -9.48 4.42
N SER A 330 6.98 -10.70 4.96
CA SER A 330 6.76 -11.93 4.18
C SER A 330 5.39 -12.60 4.44
N TYR A 331 4.44 -11.88 5.04
CA TYR A 331 3.35 -12.50 5.82
C TYR A 331 2.10 -12.93 5.05
N GLY A 332 2.10 -12.74 3.74
CA GLY A 332 0.94 -12.88 2.88
C GLY A 332 0.68 -14.27 2.29
N PRO A 333 1.69 -14.92 1.72
CA PRO A 333 1.52 -16.20 1.03
C PRO A 333 0.98 -17.32 1.93
N GLU A 334 1.41 -17.38 3.20
CA GLU A 334 0.98 -18.41 4.17
C GLU A 334 -0.51 -18.26 4.55
N LEU A 335 -1.01 -17.02 4.61
CA LEU A 335 -2.41 -16.73 4.92
C LEU A 335 -3.38 -17.06 3.78
N ALA A 336 -2.90 -17.11 2.53
CA ALA A 336 -3.73 -17.50 1.39
C ALA A 336 -3.66 -19.01 1.10
N THR A 337 -2.54 -19.66 1.41
CA THR A 337 -2.26 -21.06 1.06
C THR A 337 -2.58 -22.07 2.17
N ASP A 338 -2.48 -21.70 3.46
CA ASP A 338 -2.93 -22.54 4.60
C ASP A 338 -3.64 -21.72 5.71
N PRO A 339 -4.83 -21.18 5.44
CA PRO A 339 -5.30 -19.99 6.15
C PRO A 339 -5.94 -20.24 7.52
N SER A 340 -6.62 -21.37 7.68
CA SER A 340 -7.43 -21.64 8.87
C SER A 340 -6.56 -22.08 10.03
N THR A 341 -5.54 -22.88 9.77
CA THR A 341 -4.58 -23.40 10.74
C THR A 341 -3.66 -22.28 11.25
N PHE A 342 -3.17 -21.41 10.36
CA PHE A 342 -2.29 -20.31 10.73
C PHE A 342 -3.02 -19.28 11.61
N ILE A 343 -4.18 -18.78 11.18
CA ILE A 343 -4.92 -17.76 11.94
C ILE A 343 -5.37 -18.31 13.30
N THR A 344 -5.87 -19.55 13.35
CA THR A 344 -6.33 -20.13 14.63
C THR A 344 -5.19 -20.52 15.55
N GLY A 345 -4.03 -20.94 15.01
CA GLY A 345 -2.85 -21.32 15.79
C GLY A 345 -2.03 -20.14 16.32
N SER A 346 -2.00 -19.03 15.60
CA SER A 346 -1.13 -17.88 15.90
C SER A 346 -1.88 -16.64 16.45
N ALA A 347 -3.20 -16.72 16.65
CA ALA A 347 -3.99 -15.60 17.14
C ALA A 347 -3.72 -15.29 18.63
N ILE A 348 -3.26 -14.07 18.93
CA ILE A 348 -2.87 -13.60 20.27
C ILE A 348 -4.08 -13.50 21.23
N SER A 349 -5.30 -13.49 20.71
CA SER A 349 -6.53 -13.43 21.51
C SER A 349 -7.66 -14.29 20.92
N GLY A 350 -7.30 -15.39 20.27
CA GLY A 350 -8.21 -16.38 19.70
C GLY A 350 -8.68 -16.05 18.28
N GLY A 351 -8.43 -16.99 17.36
CA GLY A 351 -9.01 -16.96 16.01
C GLY A 351 -10.40 -17.58 16.01
N LYS A 352 -11.29 -17.08 15.14
CA LYS A 352 -12.63 -17.66 14.94
C LYS A 352 -12.76 -18.16 13.52
N THR A 353 -13.24 -19.39 13.38
CA THR A 353 -13.66 -19.98 12.09
C THR A 353 -15.17 -20.10 12.08
N HIS A 354 -15.81 -19.62 11.01
CA HIS A 354 -17.25 -19.65 10.84
C HIS A 354 -17.62 -20.07 9.42
N SER A 355 -18.82 -20.64 9.24
CA SER A 355 -19.32 -20.98 7.91
C SER A 355 -19.58 -19.70 7.11
N ALA A 356 -19.08 -19.63 5.88
CA ALA A 356 -19.31 -18.49 4.99
C ALA A 356 -20.79 -18.31 4.63
N ALA A 357 -21.54 -19.41 4.53
CA ALA A 357 -22.95 -19.43 4.13
C ALA A 357 -23.88 -18.69 5.11
N ARG A 358 -23.48 -18.58 6.37
CA ARG A 358 -24.29 -18.00 7.45
C ARG A 358 -23.72 -16.70 7.98
N LEU A 359 -22.77 -16.10 7.26
CA LEU A 359 -22.09 -14.91 7.73
C LEU A 359 -22.71 -13.68 7.10
N SER A 360 -23.28 -12.81 7.93
CA SER A 360 -23.85 -11.53 7.50
C SER A 360 -22.80 -10.41 7.55
N ALA A 361 -21.97 -10.39 8.60
CA ALA A 361 -20.87 -9.44 8.74
C ALA A 361 -19.74 -10.03 9.59
N LEU A 362 -18.48 -9.66 9.29
CA LEU A 362 -17.31 -10.06 10.07
C LEU A 362 -16.22 -9.00 10.01
N SER A 363 -15.55 -8.79 11.13
CA SER A 363 -14.38 -7.93 11.21
C SER A 363 -13.35 -8.41 12.23
N VAL A 364 -12.14 -7.90 12.07
CA VAL A 364 -11.06 -7.95 13.06
C VAL A 364 -10.66 -6.52 13.41
N ALA A 365 -10.73 -6.16 14.68
CA ALA A 365 -10.43 -4.84 15.19
C ALA A 365 -9.21 -4.84 16.11
N SER A 366 -8.52 -3.70 16.17
CA SER A 366 -7.64 -3.41 17.31
C SER A 366 -8.44 -3.50 18.61
N PRO A 367 -7.97 -4.20 19.66
CA PRO A 367 -8.73 -4.36 20.89
C PRO A 367 -9.05 -3.03 21.59
N ASN A 368 -8.22 -2.01 21.37
CA ASN A 368 -8.36 -0.67 21.92
C ASN A 368 -7.76 0.37 20.99
N LEU A 369 -8.07 1.65 21.25
CA LEU A 369 -7.44 2.79 20.59
C LEU A 369 -6.16 3.20 21.34
N SER A 370 -5.01 3.11 20.68
CA SER A 370 -3.69 3.46 21.23
C SER A 370 -3.47 4.97 21.24
N ILE A 371 -3.96 5.64 22.29
CA ILE A 371 -3.81 7.10 22.43
C ILE A 371 -2.48 7.54 23.03
N TYR A 372 -1.78 6.65 23.74
CA TYR A 372 -0.55 6.99 24.48
C TYR A 372 0.72 6.70 23.68
N SER A 373 0.65 5.78 22.73
CA SER A 373 1.74 5.43 21.81
C SER A 373 1.14 5.13 20.44
N PRO A 374 0.57 6.14 19.76
CA PRO A 374 -0.02 5.94 18.45
C PRO A 374 1.08 5.63 17.42
N THR A 375 0.71 4.89 16.38
CA THR A 375 1.62 4.65 15.25
C THR A 375 1.60 5.86 14.33
N ILE A 376 2.77 6.43 14.02
CA ILE A 376 2.89 7.59 13.13
C ILE A 376 3.17 7.08 11.72
N VAL A 377 2.41 7.56 10.74
CA VAL A 377 2.64 7.24 9.32
C VAL A 377 3.97 7.85 8.87
N SER A 378 4.82 7.07 8.19
CA SER A 378 6.14 7.51 7.69
C SER A 378 6.20 7.59 6.15
N THR A 379 7.23 8.26 5.63
CA THR A 379 7.51 8.44 4.20
C THR A 379 8.23 7.27 3.53
N ALA A 380 8.84 6.34 4.27
CA ALA A 380 9.69 5.30 3.68
C ALA A 380 9.42 3.89 4.26
N VAL A 381 9.42 2.90 3.37
CA VAL A 381 9.35 1.45 3.66
C VAL A 381 10.54 0.99 4.53
N ASN A 382 11.65 1.74 4.52
CA ASN A 382 12.89 1.41 5.21
C ASN A 382 12.94 1.87 6.69
N ASP A 383 11.89 2.57 7.18
CA ASP A 383 11.86 3.11 8.55
C ASP A 383 11.23 2.13 9.57
N LEU A 384 11.02 0.86 9.21
CA LEU A 384 10.43 -0.13 10.11
C LEU A 384 11.43 -0.57 11.19
N ALA A 385 11.30 0.02 12.37
CA ALA A 385 12.02 -0.45 13.55
C ALA A 385 11.65 -1.92 13.89
N PRO A 386 12.53 -2.70 14.55
CA PRO A 386 12.25 -4.10 14.89
C PRO A 386 10.93 -4.35 15.63
N ALA A 387 10.52 -3.41 16.50
CA ALA A 387 9.23 -3.49 17.20
C ALA A 387 8.02 -3.38 16.24
N SER A 388 8.17 -2.68 15.11
CA SER A 388 7.15 -2.57 14.06
C SER A 388 7.13 -3.80 13.16
N ILE A 389 8.25 -4.53 13.04
CA ILE A 389 8.28 -5.83 12.34
C ILE A 389 7.39 -6.83 13.07
N GLY A 390 7.51 -6.95 14.39
CA GLY A 390 6.69 -7.84 15.21
C GLY A 390 5.25 -7.37 15.50
N ALA A 391 4.74 -6.31 14.83
CA ALA A 391 3.41 -5.79 15.09
C ALA A 391 2.31 -6.83 14.74
N PRO A 392 1.26 -7.00 15.57
CA PRO A 392 0.16 -7.92 15.27
C PRO A 392 -0.59 -7.56 13.98
N ILE A 393 -1.15 -8.58 13.35
CA ILE A 393 -1.84 -8.48 12.06
C ILE A 393 -3.33 -8.76 12.25
N ASN A 394 -4.20 -7.84 11.82
CA ASN A 394 -5.61 -8.13 11.61
C ASN A 394 -5.71 -9.02 10.36
N ALA A 395 -6.09 -10.28 10.50
CA ALA A 395 -6.15 -11.22 9.40
C ALA A 395 -7.56 -11.80 9.22
N ILE A 396 -8.04 -11.82 7.99
CA ILE A 396 -9.29 -12.50 7.60
C ILE A 396 -9.03 -13.32 6.35
N ASN A 397 -9.33 -14.61 6.38
CA ASN A 397 -9.33 -15.47 5.21
C ASN A 397 -10.74 -15.94 4.85
N VAL A 398 -10.99 -16.05 3.54
CA VAL A 398 -12.18 -16.63 2.94
C VAL A 398 -11.76 -17.81 2.05
N SER A 399 -12.31 -18.99 2.34
CA SER A 399 -12.10 -20.23 1.58
C SER A 399 -13.38 -20.67 0.85
N GLY A 400 -13.27 -21.68 -0.01
CA GLY A 400 -14.43 -22.23 -0.72
C GLY A 400 -15.02 -21.24 -1.73
N ILE A 401 -14.16 -20.45 -2.37
CA ILE A 401 -14.57 -19.53 -3.44
C ILE A 401 -14.52 -20.31 -4.75
N SER A 402 -15.64 -20.37 -5.48
CA SER A 402 -15.64 -21.01 -6.79
C SER A 402 -15.03 -20.08 -7.86
N SER A 403 -14.50 -20.68 -8.92
CA SER A 403 -13.82 -19.94 -10.00
C SER A 403 -14.71 -18.81 -10.54
N GLY A 404 -14.18 -17.59 -10.54
CA GLY A 404 -14.87 -16.40 -11.06
C GLY A 404 -15.76 -15.65 -10.06
N GLN A 405 -15.85 -16.10 -8.80
CA GLN A 405 -16.62 -15.41 -7.74
C GLN A 405 -15.75 -14.60 -6.78
N SER A 406 -14.42 -14.72 -6.86
CA SER A 406 -13.51 -13.99 -5.96
C SER A 406 -13.59 -12.47 -6.12
N ASN A 407 -13.99 -11.97 -7.29
CA ASN A 407 -14.27 -10.55 -7.50
C ASN A 407 -15.45 -10.01 -6.68
N GLN A 408 -16.24 -10.87 -6.05
CA GLN A 408 -17.34 -10.51 -5.13
C GLN A 408 -16.88 -10.42 -3.67
N ILE A 409 -15.60 -10.72 -3.40
CA ILE A 409 -14.96 -10.59 -2.08
C ILE A 409 -14.20 -9.27 -2.02
N ARG A 410 -14.44 -8.52 -0.95
CA ARG A 410 -13.83 -7.23 -0.68
C ARG A 410 -13.44 -7.10 0.78
N PHE A 411 -12.42 -6.28 1.02
CA PHE A 411 -12.03 -5.89 2.36
C PHE A 411 -12.14 -4.38 2.53
N ASN A 412 -12.82 -3.97 3.58
CA ASN A 412 -12.83 -2.58 4.04
C ASN A 412 -11.85 -2.45 5.20
N LEU A 413 -10.88 -1.55 5.05
CA LEU A 413 -9.96 -1.19 6.11
C LEU A 413 -10.35 0.18 6.67
N THR A 414 -10.93 0.19 7.86
CA THR A 414 -11.30 1.41 8.57
C THR A 414 -10.23 1.75 9.59
N ILE A 415 -9.78 3.00 9.57
CA ILE A 415 -8.74 3.53 10.43
C ILE A 415 -9.27 4.73 11.21
N TYR A 416 -9.07 4.70 12.52
CA TYR A 416 -9.30 5.83 13.39
C TYR A 416 -7.97 6.49 13.69
N ALA A 417 -7.85 7.77 13.35
CA ALA A 417 -6.59 8.50 13.41
C ALA A 417 -6.78 9.94 13.88
N LEU A 418 -5.70 10.53 14.39
CA LEU A 418 -5.55 11.98 14.44
C LEU A 418 -4.86 12.41 13.16
N VAL A 419 -5.54 13.24 12.37
CA VAL A 419 -5.07 13.73 11.07
C VAL A 419 -4.59 15.17 11.22
N GLY A 420 -3.37 15.45 10.77
CA GLY A 420 -2.79 16.80 10.81
C GLY A 420 -3.45 17.76 9.83
N ALA A 421 -3.19 19.06 9.99
CA ALA A 421 -3.72 20.10 9.11
C ALA A 421 -3.35 19.89 7.62
N ARG A 422 -4.30 20.13 6.69
CA ARG A 422 -4.16 20.03 5.22
C ARG A 422 -4.59 21.33 4.54
N GLN A 423 -4.04 21.69 3.38
CA GLN A 423 -4.09 23.07 2.88
C GLN A 423 -5.40 23.52 2.20
N LYS A 424 -6.40 22.67 1.87
CA LYS A 424 -7.53 23.19 1.07
C LYS A 424 -8.96 22.72 1.33
N THR A 425 -9.23 21.65 2.07
CA THR A 425 -10.63 21.12 2.11
C THR A 425 -11.15 20.67 3.48
N ILE A 426 -10.29 20.52 4.48
CA ILE A 426 -10.69 20.08 5.82
C ILE A 426 -10.81 21.30 6.71
N SER A 427 -11.99 21.55 7.28
CA SER A 427 -12.19 22.61 8.26
C SER A 427 -11.24 22.39 9.44
N HIS A 428 -10.16 23.16 9.47
CA HIS A 428 -9.25 23.23 10.59
C HIS A 428 -10.04 23.81 11.76
N TYR A 429 -10.24 23.03 12.82
CA TYR A 429 -10.66 23.62 14.08
C TYR A 429 -9.48 24.43 14.61
N THR A 430 -9.60 25.76 14.56
CA THR A 430 -8.60 26.67 15.14
C THR A 430 -8.57 26.60 16.67
N GLN A 431 -9.56 25.94 17.28
CA GLN A 431 -9.66 25.75 18.72
C GLN A 431 -10.06 24.30 19.05
N PRO A 432 -9.34 23.62 19.97
CA PRO A 432 -9.72 22.30 20.45
C PRO A 432 -11.11 22.28 21.10
N ASP A 433 -11.83 21.17 20.99
CA ASP A 433 -13.14 20.97 21.64
C ASP A 433 -12.92 20.72 23.15
N PRO A 434 -13.39 21.59 24.05
CA PRO A 434 -13.20 21.42 25.50
C PRO A 434 -13.85 20.17 26.09
N SER A 435 -14.83 19.59 25.39
CA SER A 435 -15.55 18.39 25.81
C SER A 435 -14.92 17.09 25.30
N PHE A 436 -13.90 17.18 24.43
CA PHE A 436 -13.22 16.04 23.85
C PHE A 436 -11.78 15.94 24.38
N ARG A 437 -11.53 14.89 25.16
CA ARG A 437 -10.19 14.48 25.59
C ARG A 437 -9.81 13.17 24.93
N MET A 438 -8.53 12.91 24.75
CA MET A 438 -8.02 11.64 24.21
C MET A 438 -8.50 10.45 25.04
N SER A 439 -8.57 10.59 26.36
CA SER A 439 -9.12 9.56 27.27
C SER A 439 -10.61 9.23 27.06
N CYS A 440 -11.36 10.04 26.30
CA CYS A 440 -12.71 9.69 25.87
C CYS A 440 -12.72 8.50 24.92
N LEU A 441 -11.63 8.27 24.17
CA LEU A 441 -11.51 7.22 23.17
C LEU A 441 -11.17 5.85 23.76
N THR A 442 -10.72 5.79 25.03
CA THR A 442 -10.26 4.56 25.69
C THR A 442 -11.23 4.03 26.73
N ARG A 443 -12.48 4.51 26.73
CA ARG A 443 -13.50 4.09 27.70
C ARG A 443 -14.14 2.75 27.38
N GLN A 444 -13.88 2.23 26.19
CA GLN A 444 -14.33 0.95 25.69
C GLN A 444 -13.14 0.13 25.20
N TYR A 445 -13.28 -1.19 25.22
CA TYR A 445 -12.37 -2.14 24.60
C TYR A 445 -13.16 -3.27 23.94
N ALA A 446 -12.52 -4.00 23.04
CA ALA A 446 -13.08 -5.22 22.47
C ALA A 446 -12.71 -6.41 23.36
N GLU A 447 -13.70 -7.17 23.83
CA GLU A 447 -13.46 -8.41 24.58
C GLU A 447 -12.73 -9.46 23.73
N HIS A 448 -13.07 -9.50 22.44
CA HIS A 448 -12.40 -10.29 21.43
C HIS A 448 -12.10 -9.43 20.21
N PRO A 449 -10.95 -9.60 19.56
CA PRO A 449 -10.61 -8.82 18.37
C PRO A 449 -11.50 -9.16 17.18
N VAL A 450 -12.15 -10.33 17.17
CA VAL A 450 -13.02 -10.79 16.08
C VAL A 450 -14.48 -10.58 16.45
N SER A 451 -15.21 -9.83 15.61
CA SER A 451 -16.68 -9.72 15.69
C SER A 451 -17.34 -10.39 14.50
N LEU A 452 -18.44 -11.12 14.73
CA LEU A 452 -19.19 -11.84 13.70
C LEU A 452 -20.70 -11.75 13.96
N ILE A 453 -21.46 -11.57 12.89
CA ILE A 453 -22.92 -11.54 12.88
C ILE A 453 -23.41 -12.59 11.88
N ASN A 454 -24.40 -13.38 12.32
CA ASN A 454 -24.97 -14.49 11.56
C ASN A 454 -26.27 -14.09 10.87
#